data_AF-A0A815YN25-F1
#
_entry.id   AF-A0A815YN25-F1
#
_cell.length_a   1.000
_cell.length_b   1.000
_cell.length_c   1.000
_cell.angle_alpha   90.00
_cell.angle_beta   90.00
_cell.angle_gamma   90.00
#
_symmetry.space_group_name_H-M   'P 1'
#
loop_
_entity.id
_entity.type
_entity.pdbx_description
1 polymer ?
#
loop_
_entity_poly.entity_id
_entity_poly.type
_entity_poly.pdbx_seq_one_letter_code
_entity_poly.pdbx_strand_id
1 'polypeptide(L)'
;MIKLVRTSQTIQCFKCGNYGHYANACNYLPNIIQCDWCGRDSHVEDDCYATFDINGEMLECARCGRDSHVEDDCYATFDIDGEMLDCARCGRDSHSADECYAKFHINGQRLN
;
A
#
# COMPACT_ATOMS: atom_id res chain seq x y z
N MET A 1 -18.13 -15.59 -49.65
CA MET A 1 -17.07 -15.79 -48.63
C MET A 1 -16.79 -14.45 -47.96
N ILE A 2 -17.37 -14.21 -46.77
CA ILE A 2 -17.11 -12.99 -46.01
C ILE A 2 -15.80 -13.22 -45.25
N LYS A 3 -14.70 -12.62 -45.71
CA LYS A 3 -13.48 -12.55 -44.91
C LYS A 3 -13.77 -11.60 -43.74
N LEU A 4 -14.07 -12.16 -42.57
CA LEU A 4 -14.08 -11.42 -41.32
C LEU A 4 -12.66 -10.88 -41.12
N VAL A 5 -12.44 -9.60 -41.44
CA VAL A 5 -11.20 -8.91 -41.10
C VAL A 5 -11.22 -8.82 -39.57
N ARG A 6 -10.48 -9.71 -38.91
CA ARG A 6 -10.20 -9.63 -37.48
C ARG A 6 -9.29 -8.42 -37.26
N THR A 7 -9.85 -7.22 -37.28
CA THR A 7 -9.14 -5.98 -36.98
C THR A 7 -8.72 -6.01 -35.53
N SER A 8 -7.42 -6.15 -35.25
CA SER A 8 -6.83 -6.05 -33.90
C SER A 8 -7.07 -4.69 -33.24
N GLN A 9 -7.62 -3.72 -33.97
CA GLN A 9 -7.85 -2.33 -33.58
C GLN A 9 -8.82 -2.16 -32.39
N THR A 10 -9.74 -3.10 -32.15
CA THR A 10 -10.67 -3.02 -31.01
C THR A 10 -10.17 -3.73 -29.75
N ILE A 11 -9.02 -4.41 -29.83
CA ILE A 11 -8.52 -5.19 -28.70
C ILE A 11 -7.63 -4.33 -27.82
N GLN A 12 -8.00 -4.22 -26.55
CA GLN A 12 -7.21 -3.53 -25.54
C GLN A 12 -6.19 -4.50 -24.93
N CYS A 13 -4.93 -4.09 -24.88
CA CYS A 13 -3.87 -4.86 -24.29
C CYS A 13 -3.92 -4.79 -22.76
N PHE A 14 -4.06 -5.93 -22.09
CA PHE A 14 -4.07 -6.02 -20.62
C PHE A 14 -2.75 -5.62 -19.96
N LYS A 15 -1.62 -5.62 -20.70
CA LYS A 15 -0.32 -5.25 -20.14
C LYS A 15 -0.05 -3.75 -20.11
N CYS A 16 -0.60 -2.99 -21.05
CA CYS A 16 -0.27 -1.56 -21.22
C CYS A 16 -1.49 -0.66 -21.45
N GLY A 17 -2.70 -1.21 -21.52
CA GLY A 17 -3.94 -0.46 -21.72
C GLY A 17 -4.18 0.07 -23.14
N ASN A 18 -3.20 -0.02 -24.05
CA ASN A 18 -3.32 0.46 -25.43
C ASN A 18 -4.07 -0.52 -26.35
N TYR A 19 -4.69 0.01 -27.40
CA TYR A 19 -5.43 -0.78 -28.39
C TYR A 19 -4.54 -1.26 -29.55
N GLY A 20 -5.02 -2.22 -30.34
CA GLY A 20 -4.40 -2.60 -31.61
C GLY A 20 -3.54 -3.87 -31.58
N HIS A 21 -3.32 -4.47 -30.41
CA HIS A 21 -2.50 -5.67 -30.25
C HIS A 21 -2.92 -6.52 -29.05
N TYR A 22 -2.64 -7.82 -29.11
CA TYR A 22 -2.82 -8.76 -28.00
C TYR A 22 -1.64 -8.69 -27.02
N ALA A 23 -1.84 -9.09 -25.76
CA ALA A 23 -0.82 -9.05 -24.70
C ALA A 23 0.46 -9.87 -24.99
N ASN A 24 0.38 -10.86 -25.87
CA ASN A 24 1.53 -11.65 -26.35
C ASN A 24 2.41 -10.90 -27.38
N ALA A 25 1.87 -9.89 -28.06
CA ALA A 25 2.57 -9.03 -29.02
C ALA A 25 2.88 -7.64 -28.44
N CYS A 26 2.73 -7.47 -27.12
CA CYS A 26 2.98 -6.21 -26.44
C CYS A 26 4.49 -6.05 -26.19
N ASN A 27 5.09 -5.01 -26.77
CA ASN A 27 6.48 -4.61 -26.54
C ASN A 27 6.63 -3.59 -25.40
N TYR A 28 5.58 -3.36 -24.61
CA TYR A 28 5.68 -2.52 -23.41
C TYR A 28 6.58 -3.22 -22.40
N LEU A 29 7.70 -2.59 -22.07
CA LEU A 29 8.49 -2.93 -20.91
C LEU A 29 7.84 -2.23 -19.72
N PRO A 30 7.25 -2.96 -18.77
CA PRO A 30 6.81 -2.33 -17.53
C PRO A 30 8.01 -1.61 -16.91
N ASN A 31 7.81 -0.36 -16.48
CA ASN A 31 8.71 0.24 -15.49
C ASN A 31 8.51 -0.55 -14.21
N ILE A 32 9.27 -1.62 -14.07
CA ILE A 32 9.32 -2.41 -12.87
C ILE A 32 10.15 -1.60 -11.90
N ILE A 33 9.47 -0.91 -10.99
CA ILE A 33 10.13 -0.35 -9.82
C ILE A 33 10.39 -1.51 -8.87
N GLN A 34 11.66 -1.69 -8.51
CA GLN A 34 12.09 -2.63 -7.51
C GLN A 34 12.11 -1.89 -6.17
N CYS A 35 11.53 -2.48 -5.15
CA CYS A 35 11.59 -1.97 -3.79
C CYS A 35 12.99 -2.23 -3.23
N ASP A 36 13.70 -1.19 -2.82
CA ASP A 36 15.08 -1.31 -2.31
C ASP A 36 15.14 -2.01 -0.95
N TRP A 37 14.05 -1.97 -0.16
CA TRP A 37 13.95 -2.67 1.12
C TRP A 37 13.79 -4.18 0.97
N CYS A 38 12.82 -4.65 0.18
CA CYS A 38 12.51 -6.08 0.10
C CYS A 38 12.92 -6.76 -1.21
N GLY A 39 13.40 -5.99 -2.19
CA GLY A 39 13.90 -6.47 -3.47
C GLY A 39 12.81 -6.96 -4.42
N ARG A 40 11.53 -6.81 -4.05
CA ARG A 40 10.38 -7.20 -4.88
C ARG A 40 10.00 -6.09 -5.84
N ASP A 41 9.46 -6.52 -6.96
CA ASP A 41 8.95 -5.66 -8.01
C ASP A 41 7.55 -5.13 -7.70
N SER A 42 7.16 -4.01 -8.31
CA SER A 42 5.79 -3.44 -8.36
C SER A 42 5.41 -2.41 -7.29
N HIS A 43 6.26 -2.10 -6.32
CA HIS A 43 6.00 -1.09 -5.28
C HIS A 43 7.27 -0.35 -4.85
N VAL A 44 7.10 0.76 -4.13
CA VAL A 44 8.19 1.56 -3.52
C VAL A 44 8.31 1.25 -2.03
N GLU A 45 9.35 1.76 -1.38
CA GLU A 45 9.60 1.56 0.06
C GLU A 45 8.40 1.93 0.94
N ASP A 46 7.73 3.06 0.66
CA ASP A 46 6.55 3.52 1.40
C ASP A 46 5.36 2.54 1.35
N ASP A 47 5.27 1.71 0.30
CA ASP A 47 4.21 0.71 0.11
C ASP A 47 4.71 -0.73 0.40
N CYS A 48 5.88 -0.87 1.04
CA CYS A 48 6.52 -2.15 1.29
C CYS A 48 5.93 -2.88 2.50
N TYR A 49 5.16 -3.93 2.25
CA TYR A 49 4.55 -4.79 3.27
C TYR A 49 5.40 -6.02 3.64
N ALA A 50 6.66 -6.08 3.22
CA ALA A 50 7.53 -7.20 3.53
C ALA A 50 7.98 -7.18 4.99
N THR A 51 8.08 -8.35 5.61
CA THR A 51 8.57 -8.51 7.00
C THR A 51 10.09 -8.68 7.07
N PHE A 52 10.73 -8.91 5.92
CA PHE A 52 12.18 -9.11 5.83
C PHE A 52 12.75 -8.30 4.68
N ASP A 53 13.95 -7.76 4.88
CA ASP A 53 14.68 -7.01 3.87
C ASP A 53 15.32 -7.94 2.81
N ILE A 54 16.05 -7.37 1.85
CA ILE A 54 16.79 -8.13 0.82
C ILE A 54 17.86 -9.07 1.40
N ASN A 55 18.37 -8.76 2.59
CA ASN A 55 19.43 -9.51 3.27
C ASN A 55 18.86 -10.60 4.19
N GLY A 56 17.55 -10.64 4.38
CA GLY A 56 16.86 -11.55 5.29
C GLY A 56 16.82 -11.07 6.75
N GLU A 57 17.13 -9.81 7.00
CA GLU A 57 16.96 -9.15 8.29
C GLU A 57 15.49 -8.74 8.47
N MET A 58 14.95 -8.87 9.68
CA MET A 58 13.55 -8.53 9.93
C MET A 58 13.36 -7.01 9.85
N LEU A 59 12.45 -6.57 8.99
CA LEU A 59 12.04 -5.17 8.92
C LEU A 59 11.27 -4.81 10.20
N GLU A 60 11.72 -3.75 10.88
CA GLU A 60 10.99 -3.18 12.00
C GLU A 60 9.71 -2.49 11.48
N CYS A 61 8.62 -2.62 12.21
CA CYS A 61 7.37 -1.95 11.86
C CYS A 61 7.57 -0.42 11.83
N ALA A 62 7.36 0.23 10.69
CA ALA A 62 7.56 1.67 10.54
C ALA A 62 6.72 2.51 11.51
N ARG A 63 5.57 2.00 11.97
CA ARG A 63 4.74 2.66 12.99
C ARG A 63 5.33 2.61 14.39
N CYS A 64 5.93 1.49 14.81
CA CYS A 64 6.27 1.28 16.22
C CYS A 64 7.69 0.81 16.52
N GLY A 65 8.52 0.60 15.50
CA GLY A 65 9.91 0.18 15.60
C GLY A 65 10.11 -1.24 16.13
N ARG A 66 9.05 -2.06 16.22
CA ARG A 66 9.16 -3.45 16.69
C ARG A 66 9.14 -4.44 15.54
N ASP A 67 9.83 -5.53 15.74
CA ASP A 67 9.85 -6.69 14.87
C ASP A 67 8.58 -7.56 15.07
N SER A 68 8.37 -8.57 14.23
CA SER A 68 7.24 -9.53 14.26
C SER A 68 5.91 -9.16 13.57
N HIS A 69 5.71 -7.94 13.04
CA HIS A 69 4.47 -7.58 12.33
C HIS A 69 4.69 -6.52 11.25
N VAL A 70 3.72 -6.37 10.36
CA VAL A 70 3.67 -5.30 9.34
C VAL A 70 2.83 -4.12 9.84
N GLU A 71 2.90 -2.97 9.16
CA GLU A 71 2.22 -1.73 9.56
C GLU A 71 0.70 -1.89 9.79
N ASP A 72 0.04 -2.62 8.89
CA ASP A 72 -1.41 -2.89 8.96
C ASP A 72 -1.79 -3.75 10.17
N ASP A 73 -0.87 -4.57 10.67
CA ASP A 73 -1.04 -5.43 11.85
C ASP A 73 -0.43 -4.80 13.11
N CYS A 74 -0.12 -3.50 13.08
CA CYS A 74 0.45 -2.79 14.23
C CYS A 74 -0.62 -2.43 15.26
N TYR A 75 -0.53 -3.07 16.44
CA TYR A 75 -1.39 -2.80 17.60
C TYR A 75 -0.73 -1.89 18.64
N ALA A 76 0.39 -1.24 18.29
CA ALA A 76 1.06 -0.33 19.21
C ALA A 76 0.31 1.00 19.29
N THR A 77 0.14 1.51 20.52
CA THR A 77 -0.47 2.83 20.77
C THR A 77 0.54 3.97 20.62
N PHE A 78 1.84 3.67 20.71
CA PHE A 78 2.93 4.64 20.68
C PHE A 78 3.99 4.24 19.67
N ASP A 79 4.62 5.24 19.06
CA ASP A 79 5.77 5.07 18.19
C ASP A 79 7.08 4.91 18.98
N ILE A 80 8.22 4.92 18.27
CA ILE A 80 9.56 4.80 18.87
C ILE A 80 9.96 6.01 19.72
N ASP A 81 9.43 7.19 19.40
CA ASP A 81 9.69 8.45 20.11
C ASP A 81 8.73 8.66 21.30
N GLY A 82 7.71 7.81 21.42
CA GLY A 82 6.70 7.84 22.47
C GLY A 82 5.47 8.70 22.12
N GLU A 83 5.32 9.10 20.87
CA GLU A 83 4.15 9.82 20.37
C GLU A 83 2.99 8.86 20.12
N MET A 84 1.77 9.34 20.32
CA MET A 84 0.57 8.51 20.17
C MET A 84 0.26 8.28 18.69
N LEU A 85 0.24 7.02 18.27
CA LEU A 85 -0.10 6.59 16.90
C LEU A 85 -1.61 6.68 16.62
N ASP A 86 -2.41 6.49 17.66
CA ASP A 86 -3.86 6.53 17.56
C ASP A 86 -4.38 7.96 17.69
N CYS A 87 -5.57 8.23 17.15
CA CYS A 87 -6.21 9.53 17.30
C CYS A 87 -6.35 9.91 18.78
N ALA A 88 -5.61 10.93 19.23
CA ALA A 88 -5.60 11.37 20.62
C ALA A 88 -6.99 11.71 21.19
N ARG A 89 -7.95 12.04 20.31
CA ARG A 89 -9.34 12.29 20.70
C ARG A 89 -10.09 10.99 21.01
N CYS A 90 -10.01 9.97 20.15
CA CYS A 90 -10.88 8.79 20.26
C CYS A 90 -10.18 7.44 20.46
N GLY A 91 -8.84 7.41 20.40
CA GLY A 91 -8.02 6.22 20.58
C GLY A 91 -8.16 5.19 19.45
N ARG A 92 -8.56 5.60 18.26
CA ARG A 92 -8.60 4.75 17.07
C ARG A 92 -7.60 5.22 16.03
N ASP A 93 -7.05 4.28 15.28
CA ASP A 93 -6.17 4.51 14.15
C ASP A 93 -6.95 4.94 12.88
N SER A 94 -6.25 5.11 11.75
CA SER A 94 -6.82 5.43 10.42
C SER A 94 -7.29 6.87 10.17
N HIS A 95 -7.18 7.81 11.12
CA HIS A 95 -7.53 9.21 10.89
C HIS A 95 -6.76 10.19 11.78
N SER A 96 -6.62 11.42 11.31
CA SER A 96 -6.04 12.52 12.09
C SER A 96 -7.03 13.05 13.14
N ALA A 97 -6.52 13.76 14.16
CA ALA A 97 -7.37 14.35 15.20
C ALA A 97 -8.44 15.30 14.63
N ASP A 98 -8.14 16.00 13.53
CA ASP A 98 -9.06 16.95 12.89
C ASP A 98 -10.17 16.27 12.09
N GLU A 99 -9.94 15.04 11.63
CA GLU A 99 -10.91 14.19 10.92
C GLU A 99 -11.63 13.22 11.87
N CYS A 100 -11.50 13.43 13.19
CA CYS A 100 -12.13 12.59 14.19
C CYS A 100 -13.63 12.85 14.29
N TYR A 101 -14.43 11.89 13.82
CA TYR A 101 -15.90 11.92 13.91
C TYR A 101 -16.45 11.35 15.22
N ALA A 102 -15.59 10.96 16.16
CA ALA A 102 -16.03 10.39 17.43
C ALA A 102 -16.77 11.44 18.26
N LYS A 103 -17.92 11.06 18.81
CA LYS A 103 -18.72 11.93 19.68
C LYS A 103 -18.18 12.00 21.11
N PHE A 104 -17.31 11.06 21.47
CA PHE A 104 -16.79 10.89 22.83
C PHE A 104 -15.29 10.62 22.78
N HIS A 105 -14.60 11.23 23.74
CA HIS A 105 -13.19 11.02 23.99
C HIS A 105 -12.97 9.67 24.71
N ILE A 106 -11.73 9.16 24.70
CA ILE A 106 -11.38 7.92 25.42
C ILE A 106 -11.70 7.95 26.92
N ASN A 107 -11.83 9.14 27.51
CA ASN A 107 -12.10 9.36 28.93
C ASN A 107 -13.62 9.56 29.21
N GLY A 108 -14.47 9.37 28.19
CA GLY A 108 -15.93 9.52 28.29
C GLY A 108 -16.44 10.96 28.17
N GLN A 109 -15.56 11.96 28.00
CA GLN A 109 -15.97 13.34 27.75
C GLN A 109 -16.51 13.49 26.34
N ARG A 110 -17.55 14.31 26.14
CA ARG A 110 -18.08 14.57 24.80
C ARG A 110 -17.10 15.44 24.01
N LEU A 111 -16.73 14.99 22.82
CA LEU A 111 -15.97 15.78 21.86
C LEU A 111 -16.93 16.77 21.19
N ASN A 112 -16.56 18.06 21.17
CA ASN A 112 -17.34 19.14 20.56
C ASN A 112 -17.09 19.24 19.06
#